data_AF-A0A661RV19-F1
#
_entry.id   AF-A0A661RV19-F1
#
_cell.length_a   1.000
_cell.length_b   1.000
_cell.length_c   1.000
_cell.angle_alpha   90.00
_cell.angle_beta   90.00
_cell.angle_gamma   90.00
#
_symmetry.space_group_name_H-M   'P 1'
#
loop_
_entity.id
_entity.type
_entity.pdbx_description
1 polymer ?
#
loop_
_entity_poly.entity_id
_entity_poly.type
_entity_poly.pdbx_seq_one_letter_code
_entity_poly.pdbx_strand_id
1 'polypeptide(L)'
;MKNITLYIITVIVWGSTFLAIKYQLGSVDPMVSVIYRFGLAAALLMLFCYARGLKLKFSREEHFFMALFGILLFSINYWFVYVAELYVTSGVVAVMFSSIVFMNVANGAIFLGAAVEKKMVTGAVIGIIGIVMIFMPEI
;
A
#
# COMPACT_ATOMS: atom_id res chain seq x y z
N MET A 1 22.82 -4.30 -5.59
CA MET A 1 22.03 -5.13 -4.65
C MET A 1 21.24 -6.14 -5.47
N LYS A 2 21.26 -7.42 -5.10
CA LYS A 2 20.55 -8.46 -5.86
C LYS A 2 19.04 -8.21 -5.69
N ASN A 3 18.28 -8.03 -6.78
CA ASN A 3 16.86 -7.65 -6.75
C ASN A 3 16.01 -8.49 -5.79
N ILE A 4 16.40 -9.75 -5.56
CA ILE A 4 15.75 -10.66 -4.62
C ILE A 4 15.77 -10.17 -3.15
N THR A 5 16.83 -9.51 -2.71
CA THR A 5 16.92 -9.00 -1.33
C THR A 5 15.93 -7.86 -1.11
N LEU A 6 15.87 -6.92 -2.06
CA LEU A 6 14.90 -5.82 -2.02
C LEU A 6 13.47 -6.36 -2.07
N TYR A 7 13.23 -7.40 -2.88
CA TYR A 7 11.93 -8.05 -2.95
C TYR A 7 11.52 -8.67 -1.61
N ILE A 8 12.39 -9.47 -0.98
CA ILE A 8 12.10 -10.10 0.33
C ILE A 8 11.80 -9.05 1.39
N ILE A 9 12.60 -7.97 1.45
CA ILE A 9 12.36 -6.87 2.40
C ILE A 9 10.98 -6.26 2.17
N THR A 10 10.63 -5.95 0.93
CA THR A 10 9.32 -5.39 0.59
C THR A 10 8.19 -6.33 1.01
N VAL A 11 8.29 -7.63 0.71
CA VAL A 11 7.29 -8.62 1.09
C VAL A 11 7.08 -8.67 2.60
N ILE A 12 8.16 -8.67 3.39
CA ILE A 12 8.07 -8.71 4.86
C ILE A 12 7.45 -7.41 5.40
N VAL A 13 7.91 -6.25 4.93
CA VAL A 13 7.43 -4.94 5.41
C VAL A 13 5.95 -4.73 5.05
N TRP A 14 5.56 -5.04 3.82
CA TRP A 14 4.19 -4.87 3.37
C TRP A 14 3.26 -5.94 3.95
N GLY A 15 3.69 -7.21 4.01
CA GLY A 15 2.89 -8.29 4.57
C GLY A 15 2.61 -8.10 6.07
N SER A 16 3.58 -7.59 6.83
CA SER A 16 3.40 -7.29 8.26
C SER A 16 2.64 -6.00 8.55
N THR A 17 2.39 -5.15 7.54
CA THR A 17 1.79 -3.83 7.76
C THR A 17 0.40 -3.93 8.38
N PHE A 18 -0.46 -4.83 7.91
CA PHE A 18 -1.83 -5.00 8.45
C PHE A 18 -1.82 -5.46 9.91
N LEU A 19 -0.87 -6.32 10.28
CA LEU A 19 -0.70 -6.71 11.67
C LEU A 19 -0.23 -5.52 12.53
N ALA A 20 0.68 -4.71 12.01
CA ALA A 20 1.14 -3.50 12.72
C ALA A 20 0.02 -2.45 12.87
N ILE A 21 -0.85 -2.28 11.87
CA ILE A 21 -2.01 -1.38 11.94
C ILE A 21 -2.94 -1.82 13.07
N LYS A 22 -3.27 -3.11 13.15
CA LYS A 22 -4.07 -3.67 14.23
C LYS A 22 -3.52 -3.35 15.62
N TYR A 23 -2.20 -3.40 15.81
CA TYR A 23 -1.55 -3.04 17.08
C TYR A 23 -1.52 -1.53 17.36
N GLN A 24 -1.66 -0.70 16.34
CA GLN A 24 -1.71 0.75 16.47
C GLN A 24 -3.13 1.25 16.84
N LEU A 25 -4.16 0.42 16.62
CA LEU A 25 -5.55 0.73 16.93
C LEU A 25 -5.88 0.51 18.42
N GLY A 26 -6.87 1.27 18.93
CA GLY A 26 -7.46 1.08 20.27
C GLY A 26 -7.17 2.21 21.26
N SER A 27 -6.02 2.88 21.17
CA SER A 27 -5.68 4.01 22.06
C SER A 27 -5.75 5.38 21.37
N VAL A 28 -5.58 5.42 20.04
CA VAL A 28 -5.51 6.65 19.25
C VAL A 28 -6.47 6.53 18.06
N ASP A 29 -7.12 7.63 17.70
CA ASP A 29 -8.01 7.69 16.55
C ASP A 29 -7.29 7.25 15.25
N PRO A 30 -7.94 6.47 14.37
CA PRO A 30 -7.39 6.04 13.09
C PRO A 30 -6.73 7.15 12.26
N MET A 31 -7.36 8.31 12.16
CA MET A 31 -6.84 9.42 11.35
C MET A 31 -5.53 9.95 11.93
N VAL A 32 -5.46 10.08 13.26
CA VAL A 32 -4.26 10.55 13.96
C VAL A 32 -3.13 9.52 13.81
N SER A 33 -3.45 8.23 13.87
CA SER A 33 -2.48 7.16 13.64
C SER A 33 -1.85 7.19 12.24
N VAL A 34 -2.65 7.48 11.21
CA VAL A 34 -2.18 7.69 9.84
C VAL A 34 -1.26 8.92 9.75
N ILE A 35 -1.63 10.03 10.39
CA ILE A 35 -0.80 11.26 10.44
C ILE A 35 0.56 10.96 11.07
N TYR A 36 0.61 10.26 12.20
CA TYR A 36 1.90 9.92 12.83
C TYR A 36 2.76 9.04 11.94
N ARG A 37 2.17 7.99 11.33
CA ARG A 37 2.90 7.05 10.49
C ARG A 37 3.49 7.72 9.25
N PHE A 38 2.68 8.44 8.48
CA PHE A 38 3.14 9.06 7.23
C PHE A 38 3.86 10.39 7.46
N GLY A 39 3.53 11.12 8.52
CA GLY A 39 4.29 12.30 8.95
C GLY A 39 5.71 11.94 9.35
N LEU A 40 5.89 10.87 10.14
CA LEU A 40 7.22 10.37 10.49
C LEU A 40 7.98 9.89 9.25
N ALA A 41 7.32 9.13 8.36
CA ALA A 41 7.94 8.67 7.11
C ALA A 41 8.39 9.85 6.23
N ALA A 42 7.55 10.89 6.09
CA ALA A 42 7.88 12.09 5.33
C ALA A 42 9.07 12.84 5.95
N ALA A 43 9.10 13.00 7.28
CA ALA A 43 10.22 13.63 7.98
C ALA A 43 11.54 12.85 7.78
N LEU A 44 11.50 11.52 7.92
CA LEU A 44 12.66 10.66 7.70
C LEU A 44 13.15 10.72 6.24
N LEU A 45 12.25 10.70 5.27
CA LEU A 45 12.59 10.85 3.86
C LEU A 45 13.19 12.22 3.54
N MET A 46 12.63 13.29 4.10
CA MET A 46 13.18 14.64 3.96
C MET A 46 14.58 14.75 4.56
N LEU A 47 14.79 14.18 5.76
CA LEU A 47 16.10 14.12 6.41
C LEU A 47 17.10 13.33 5.55
N PHE A 48 16.69 12.19 5.00
CA PHE A 48 17.51 11.40 4.10
C PHE A 48 17.91 12.17 2.84
N CYS A 49 16.95 12.86 2.19
CA CYS A 49 17.22 13.70 1.02
C CYS A 49 18.22 14.82 1.35
N TYR A 50 18.05 15.48 2.49
CA TYR A 50 18.95 16.52 2.97
C TYR A 50 20.36 15.97 3.23
N ALA A 51 20.47 14.86 3.98
CA ALA A 51 21.74 14.21 4.30
C ALA A 51 22.49 13.73 3.04
N ARG A 52 21.77 13.37 1.98
CA ARG A 52 22.33 12.94 0.69
C ARG A 52 22.58 14.09 -0.28
N GLY A 53 22.24 15.34 0.09
CA GLY A 53 22.40 16.51 -0.76
C GLY A 53 21.54 16.47 -2.03
N LEU A 54 20.40 15.76 -2.01
CA LEU A 54 19.51 15.67 -3.16
C LEU A 54 18.83 17.02 -3.40
N LYS A 55 18.81 17.45 -4.66
CA LYS A 55 18.16 18.71 -5.05
C LYS A 55 16.65 18.51 -5.08
N LEU A 56 15.95 19.03 -4.06
CA LEU A 56 14.49 19.06 -3.98
C LEU A 56 13.91 20.27 -4.73
N LYS A 57 14.24 20.40 -6.01
CA LYS A 57 13.70 21.45 -6.88
C LYS A 57 12.64 20.85 -7.76
N PHE A 58 11.38 21.13 -7.46
CA PHE A 58 10.23 20.65 -8.22
C PHE A 58 9.43 21.85 -8.75
N SER A 59 8.81 21.66 -9.91
CA SER A 59 7.86 22.60 -10.50
C SER A 59 6.56 22.65 -9.69
N ARG A 60 5.73 23.67 -9.91
CA ARG A 60 4.40 23.75 -9.28
C ARG A 60 3.50 22.59 -9.69
N GLU A 61 3.62 22.12 -10.93
CA GLU A 61 2.87 20.97 -11.44
C GLU A 61 3.30 19.68 -10.75
N GLU A 62 4.62 19.47 -10.58
CA GLU A 62 5.14 18.32 -9.85
C GLU A 62 4.68 18.32 -8.39
N HIS A 63 4.71 19.48 -7.72
CA HIS A 63 4.16 19.61 -6.38
C HIS A 63 2.66 19.28 -6.30
N PHE A 64 1.87 19.68 -7.30
CA PHE A 64 0.46 19.33 -7.37
C PHE A 64 0.26 17.82 -7.48
N PHE A 65 0.96 17.14 -8.40
CA PHE A 65 0.86 15.69 -8.55
C PHE A 65 1.36 14.94 -7.31
N MET A 66 2.43 15.42 -6.67
CA MET A 66 2.92 14.85 -5.40
C MET A 66 1.88 14.98 -4.28
N ALA A 67 1.23 16.14 -4.17
CA ALA A 67 0.17 16.36 -3.19
C ALA A 67 -1.04 15.46 -3.48
N LEU A 68 -1.48 15.38 -4.73
CA LEU A 68 -2.58 14.51 -5.14
C LEU A 68 -2.28 13.04 -4.85
N PHE A 69 -1.08 12.58 -5.19
CA PHE A 69 -0.62 11.23 -4.91
C PHE A 69 -0.56 10.95 -3.40
N GLY A 70 -0.04 11.89 -2.60
CA GLY A 70 0.01 11.76 -1.15
C GLY A 70 -1.37 11.71 -0.49
N ILE A 71 -2.31 12.53 -0.96
CA ILE A 71 -3.69 12.56 -0.46
C ILE A 71 -4.40 11.25 -0.81
N LEU A 72 -4.36 10.83 -2.07
CA LEU A 72 -5.12 9.66 -2.52
C LEU A 72 -4.50 8.34 -2.03
N LEU A 73 -3.18 8.17 -2.19
CA LEU A 73 -2.53 6.89 -1.95
C LEU A 73 -2.12 6.69 -0.48
N PHE A 74 -1.64 7.73 0.20
CA PHE A 74 -1.15 7.57 1.58
C PHE A 74 -2.14 8.04 2.64
N SER A 75 -2.97 9.03 2.33
CA SER A 75 -3.88 9.61 3.34
C SER A 75 -5.25 8.92 3.32
N ILE A 76 -6.05 9.16 2.28
CA ILE A 76 -7.43 8.67 2.20
C ILE A 76 -7.46 7.14 2.14
N ASN A 77 -6.62 6.54 1.30
CA ASN A 77 -6.57 5.08 1.16
C ASN A 77 -6.27 4.39 2.50
N TYR A 78 -5.20 4.80 3.20
CA TYR A 78 -4.86 4.18 4.48
C TYR A 78 -5.82 4.55 5.61
N TRP A 79 -6.42 5.74 5.60
CA TRP A 79 -7.45 6.06 6.56
C TRP A 79 -8.63 5.08 6.46
N PHE A 80 -9.09 4.77 5.24
CA PHE A 80 -10.11 3.72 5.05
C PHE A 80 -9.64 2.33 5.47
N VAL A 81 -8.37 1.98 5.26
CA VAL A 81 -7.81 0.70 5.76
C VAL A 81 -7.86 0.64 7.29
N TYR A 82 -7.42 1.70 7.99
CA TYR A 82 -7.46 1.73 9.46
C TYR A 82 -8.89 1.69 9.98
N VAL A 83 -9.83 2.39 9.32
CA VAL A 83 -11.24 2.34 9.68
C VAL A 83 -11.79 0.94 9.44
N ALA A 84 -11.46 0.27 8.34
CA ALA A 84 -11.89 -1.10 8.06
C ALA A 84 -11.37 -2.10 9.10
N GLU A 85 -10.12 -1.94 9.57
CA GLU A 85 -9.55 -2.79 10.63
C GLU A 85 -10.22 -2.65 12.01
N LEU A 86 -11.06 -1.61 12.22
CA LEU A 86 -11.92 -1.54 13.41
C LEU A 86 -13.09 -2.54 13.37
N TYR A 87 -13.52 -2.94 12.16
CA TYR A 87 -14.69 -3.79 11.96
C TYR A 87 -14.35 -5.19 11.46
N VAL A 88 -13.17 -5.36 10.87
CA VAL A 88 -12.77 -6.57 10.17
C VAL A 88 -11.37 -6.99 10.64
N THR A 89 -11.11 -8.29 10.73
CA THR A 89 -9.79 -8.78 11.13
C THR A 89 -8.72 -8.37 10.11
N SER A 90 -7.51 -8.09 10.61
CA SER A 90 -6.37 -7.67 9.79
C SER A 90 -6.03 -8.65 8.66
N GLY A 91 -6.33 -9.95 8.85
CA GLY A 91 -6.16 -10.98 7.81
C GLY A 91 -7.09 -10.75 6.62
N VAL A 92 -8.38 -10.54 6.88
CA VAL A 92 -9.38 -10.25 5.83
C VAL A 92 -9.01 -8.96 5.09
N VAL A 93 -8.64 -7.92 5.84
CA VAL A 93 -8.28 -6.62 5.25
C VAL A 93 -7.05 -6.75 4.34
N ALA A 94 -6.00 -7.48 4.76
CA ALA A 94 -4.80 -7.72 3.95
C ALA A 94 -5.11 -8.39 2.61
N VAL A 95 -6.05 -9.32 2.64
CA VAL A 95 -6.49 -10.08 1.48
C VAL A 95 -7.39 -9.27 0.56
N MET A 96 -8.38 -8.56 1.11
CA MET A 96 -9.18 -7.61 0.31
C MET A 96 -8.29 -6.54 -0.31
N PHE A 97 -7.29 -6.03 0.40
CA PHE A 97 -6.32 -5.08 -0.13
C PHE A 97 -5.52 -5.66 -1.29
N SER A 98 -5.17 -6.95 -1.22
CA SER A 98 -4.44 -7.65 -2.29
C SER A 98 -5.24 -7.75 -3.60
N SER A 99 -6.56 -7.59 -3.56
CA SER A 99 -7.40 -7.50 -4.77
C SER A 99 -7.07 -6.30 -5.67
N ILE A 100 -6.31 -5.31 -5.16
CA ILE A 100 -5.80 -4.18 -5.96
C ILE A 100 -4.99 -4.64 -7.17
N VAL A 101 -4.40 -5.85 -7.14
CA VAL A 101 -3.67 -6.42 -8.26
C VAL A 101 -4.56 -6.52 -9.52
N PHE A 102 -5.83 -6.90 -9.39
CA PHE A 102 -6.76 -6.98 -10.52
C PHE A 102 -7.03 -5.60 -11.12
N MET A 103 -7.27 -4.63 -10.25
CA MET A 103 -7.49 -3.24 -10.66
C MET A 103 -6.24 -2.68 -11.33
N ASN A 104 -5.04 -2.98 -10.83
CA ASN A 104 -3.79 -2.57 -11.46
C ASN A 104 -3.60 -3.20 -12.85
N VAL A 105 -3.92 -4.48 -13.03
CA VAL A 105 -3.89 -5.16 -14.34
C VAL A 105 -4.85 -4.46 -15.31
N ALA A 106 -6.10 -4.27 -14.88
CA ALA A 106 -7.15 -3.67 -15.71
C ALA A 106 -6.81 -2.22 -16.06
N ASN A 107 -6.43 -1.41 -15.08
CA ASN A 107 -6.04 -0.01 -15.28
C ASN A 107 -4.78 0.09 -16.15
N GLY A 108 -3.80 -0.80 -15.99
CA GLY A 108 -2.62 -0.86 -16.84
C GLY A 108 -2.97 -1.15 -18.30
N ALA A 109 -3.90 -2.08 -18.55
CA ALA A 109 -4.37 -2.38 -19.90
C ALA A 109 -5.16 -1.22 -20.52
N ILE A 110 -6.08 -0.61 -19.75
CA ILE A 110 -7.00 0.43 -20.23
C ILE A 110 -6.27 1.77 -20.43
N PHE A 111 -5.50 2.22 -19.44
CA PHE A 111 -4.92 3.58 -19.44
C PHE A 111 -3.49 3.63 -19.99
N LEU A 112 -2.71 2.55 -19.85
CA LEU A 112 -1.30 2.51 -20.27
C LEU A 112 -1.07 1.66 -21.52
N GLY A 113 -2.12 1.00 -22.05
CA GLY A 113 -2.00 0.09 -23.20
C GLY A 113 -1.10 -1.12 -22.92
N ALA A 114 -0.88 -1.45 -21.65
CA ALA A 114 0.02 -2.54 -21.27
C ALA A 114 -0.56 -3.88 -21.72
N ALA A 115 0.28 -4.72 -22.35
CA ALA A 115 -0.12 -6.06 -22.73
C ALA A 115 -0.41 -6.88 -21.46
N VAL A 116 -1.62 -7.45 -21.37
CA VAL A 116 -1.99 -8.32 -20.26
C VAL A 116 -1.26 -9.65 -20.43
N GLU A 117 -0.15 -9.81 -19.70
CA GLU A 117 0.61 -11.05 -19.74
C GLU A 117 -0.18 -12.19 -19.10
N LYS A 118 -0.29 -13.33 -19.80
CA LYS A 118 -0.97 -14.54 -19.30
C LYS A 118 -0.44 -14.99 -17.92
N LYS A 119 0.86 -14.83 -17.67
CA LYS A 119 1.50 -15.16 -16.38
C LYS A 119 0.99 -14.30 -15.23
N MET A 120 0.69 -13.03 -15.50
CA MET A 120 0.14 -12.11 -14.52
C MET A 120 -1.29 -12.51 -14.16
N VAL A 121 -2.11 -12.83 -15.18
CA VAL A 121 -3.49 -13.30 -14.99
C VAL A 121 -3.51 -14.61 -14.20
N THR A 122 -2.66 -15.58 -14.53
CA THR A 122 -2.62 -16.85 -13.79
C THR A 122 -2.17 -16.64 -12.34
N GLY A 123 -1.16 -15.80 -12.10
CA GLY A 123 -0.73 -15.46 -10.74
C GLY A 123 -1.83 -14.78 -9.93
N ALA A 124 -2.59 -13.89 -10.56
CA ALA A 124 -3.70 -13.20 -9.93
C ALA A 124 -4.84 -14.18 -9.59
N VAL A 125 -5.23 -15.07 -10.52
CA VAL A 125 -6.25 -16.12 -10.25
C VAL A 125 -5.83 -17.03 -9.09
N ILE A 126 -4.57 -17.49 -9.06
CA ILE A 126 -4.04 -18.28 -7.94
C ILE A 126 -4.14 -17.49 -6.62
N GLY A 127 -3.85 -16.19 -6.66
CA GLY A 127 -4.04 -15.28 -5.53
C GLY A 127 -5.48 -15.26 -5.02
N ILE A 128 -6.48 -15.12 -5.91
CA ILE A 128 -7.91 -15.18 -5.53
C ILE A 128 -8.24 -16.51 -4.87
N ILE A 129 -7.78 -17.63 -5.45
CA ILE A 129 -8.08 -18.95 -4.88
C ILE A 129 -7.49 -19.04 -3.47
N GLY A 130 -6.24 -18.58 -3.26
CA GLY A 130 -5.63 -18.50 -1.93
C GLY A 130 -6.44 -17.66 -0.95
N ILE A 131 -6.89 -16.49 -1.40
CA ILE A 131 -7.77 -15.58 -0.66
C ILE A 131 -9.06 -16.31 -0.25
N VAL A 132 -9.80 -16.87 -1.19
CA VAL A 132 -11.07 -17.57 -0.92
C VAL A 132 -10.86 -18.74 0.04
N MET A 133 -9.79 -19.52 -0.11
CA MET A 133 -9.50 -20.63 0.80
C MET A 133 -9.22 -20.17 2.23
N ILE A 134 -8.53 -19.04 2.42
CA ILE A 134 -8.26 -18.49 3.75
C ILE A 134 -9.56 -18.02 4.42
N PHE A 135 -10.47 -17.39 3.66
CA PHE A 135 -11.73 -16.83 4.18
C PHE A 135 -12.93 -17.76 4.10
N MET A 136 -12.79 -18.96 3.54
CA MET A 136 -13.87 -19.95 3.45
C MET A 136 -14.56 -20.25 4.80
N PRO A 137 -13.87 -20.23 5.96
CA PRO A 137 -14.51 -20.40 7.28
C PRO A 137 -15.23 -19.15 7.80
N GLU A 138 -14.96 -17.98 7.22
CA GLU A 138 -15.41 -16.66 7.69
C GLU A 138 -16.48 -16.05 6.76
N ILE A 139 -16.76 -16.69 5.62
CA ILE A 139 -17.86 -16.40 4.66
C ILE A 139 -19.08 -17.24 5.03
#